data_AF-A0A2J6S9K0-F1
#
_entry.id   AF-A0A2J6S9K0-F1
#
_cell.length_a   1.000
_cell.length_b   1.000
_cell.length_c   1.000
_cell.angle_alpha   90.00
_cell.angle_beta   90.00
_cell.angle_gamma   90.00
#
_symmetry.space_group_name_H-M   'P 1'
#
loop_
_entity.id
_entity.type
_entity.pdbx_description
1 polymer ?
#
loop_
_entity_poly.entity_id
_entity_poly.type
_entity_poly.pdbx_seq_one_letter_code
_entity_poly.pdbx_strand_id
1 'polypeptide(L)'
;MSRARTDSQSSGPDHAAFEEDMNLPAIEEVPIKLYGGMRMPELIGNLPPIPSLRLPEQPSEVFTFDFLKKVFGGRAVSSGWWVIPPKTREMRLFPQLKSFRTLNSDYDPLLPRRPGEHGVQLSCILAEVDDEHLTFPLFIRRGQGGYKYYGTYTEPRYSDRLGGDEMRQVPEYVKKHWASQIGSIPRDGKIPKHNETIRAAWPQVPVGWLTENNKKLIPYQERYHDDHEENPVTRPITAEEADEIGEDEILKAFETADTDTAPSMRFYYEYLQCVGYDHDFYTKLVSKKLELEP
;
A
#
# COMPACT_ATOMS: atom_id res chain seq x y z
N MET A 1 -53.34 -49.92 -51.60
CA MET A 1 -52.54 -48.68 -51.69
C MET A 1 -53.39 -47.57 -51.07
N SER A 2 -53.43 -47.35 -49.75
CA SER A 2 -52.37 -46.99 -48.79
C SER A 2 -51.62 -45.71 -49.18
N ARG A 3 -52.02 -44.58 -48.58
CA ARG A 3 -51.11 -43.64 -47.90
C ARG A 3 -51.90 -42.66 -47.03
N ALA A 4 -51.58 -42.73 -45.74
CA ALA A 4 -52.01 -41.84 -44.68
C ALA A 4 -51.43 -40.43 -44.85
N ARG A 5 -52.18 -39.40 -44.43
CA ARG A 5 -51.63 -38.11 -44.03
C ARG A 5 -51.60 -38.08 -42.51
N THR A 6 -50.39 -38.11 -41.98
CA THR A 6 -50.07 -37.85 -40.57
C THR A 6 -49.81 -36.35 -40.42
N ASP A 7 -50.58 -35.72 -39.54
CA ASP A 7 -50.26 -34.39 -39.02
C ASP A 7 -49.05 -34.51 -38.09
N SER A 8 -47.95 -33.84 -38.45
CA SER A 8 -46.79 -33.67 -37.58
C SER A 8 -46.99 -32.44 -36.70
N GLN A 9 -47.22 -32.65 -35.41
CA GLN A 9 -47.11 -31.63 -34.37
C GLN A 9 -45.67 -31.10 -34.36
N SER A 10 -45.53 -29.77 -34.46
CA SER A 10 -44.25 -29.09 -34.25
C SER A 10 -44.06 -28.90 -32.74
N SER A 11 -43.06 -29.57 -32.17
CA SER A 11 -42.59 -29.34 -30.81
C SER A 11 -41.76 -28.04 -30.79
N GLY A 12 -42.21 -27.06 -30.02
CA GLY A 12 -41.40 -25.89 -29.67
C GLY A 12 -40.23 -26.28 -28.76
N PRO A 13 -39.16 -25.46 -28.66
CA PRO A 13 -38.04 -25.76 -27.78
C PRO A 13 -38.48 -25.61 -26.32
N ASP A 14 -38.35 -26.69 -25.56
CA ASP A 14 -38.42 -26.70 -24.10
C ASP A 14 -37.39 -25.72 -23.55
N HIS A 15 -37.84 -24.59 -23.03
CA HIS A 15 -37.06 -23.81 -22.08
C HIS A 15 -36.98 -24.65 -20.81
N ALA A 16 -35.93 -25.46 -20.70
CA ALA A 16 -35.59 -26.13 -19.46
C ALA A 16 -35.50 -25.07 -18.36
N ALA A 17 -36.46 -25.09 -17.44
CA ALA A 17 -36.43 -24.28 -16.25
C ALA A 17 -35.13 -24.62 -15.51
N PHE A 18 -34.39 -23.60 -15.08
CA PHE A 18 -33.28 -23.80 -14.16
C PHE A 18 -33.85 -24.47 -12.90
N GLU A 19 -33.54 -25.76 -12.71
CA GLU A 19 -33.86 -26.47 -11.48
C GLU A 19 -32.94 -25.91 -10.38
N GLU A 20 -33.53 -25.30 -9.35
CA GLU A 20 -32.77 -24.87 -8.17
C GLU A 20 -32.17 -26.10 -7.48
N ASP A 21 -30.84 -26.14 -7.38
CA ASP A 21 -30.14 -27.20 -6.66
C ASP A 21 -30.39 -27.05 -5.15
N MET A 22 -31.30 -27.88 -4.65
CA MET A 22 -31.69 -27.98 -3.24
C MET A 22 -30.55 -28.42 -2.31
N ASN A 23 -29.39 -28.83 -2.85
CA ASN A 23 -28.19 -29.18 -2.09
C ASN A 23 -27.18 -28.04 -1.98
N LEU A 24 -27.48 -26.83 -2.50
CA LEU A 24 -26.61 -25.70 -2.29
C LEU A 24 -26.55 -25.36 -0.80
N PRO A 25 -25.34 -25.22 -0.21
CA PRO A 25 -25.21 -24.76 1.16
C PRO A 25 -25.91 -23.40 1.28
N ALA A 26 -26.67 -23.22 2.36
CA ALA A 26 -27.32 -21.95 2.64
C ALA A 26 -26.27 -20.83 2.55
N ILE A 27 -26.56 -19.79 1.77
CA ILE A 27 -25.70 -18.62 1.69
C ILE A 27 -25.71 -17.98 3.07
N GLU A 28 -24.61 -18.15 3.82
CA GLU A 28 -24.42 -17.39 5.04
C GLU A 28 -24.15 -15.93 4.65
N GLU A 29 -25.08 -15.04 5.01
CA GLU A 29 -24.86 -13.60 4.91
C GLU A 29 -23.77 -13.20 5.90
N VAL A 30 -22.52 -13.20 5.46
CA VAL A 30 -21.40 -12.71 6.27
C VAL A 30 -21.39 -11.17 6.17
N PRO A 31 -21.63 -10.44 7.28
CA PRO A 31 -21.64 -8.98 7.24
C PRO A 31 -20.25 -8.45 6.86
N ILE A 32 -20.18 -7.69 5.76
CA ILE A 32 -18.93 -7.06 5.31
C ILE A 32 -18.62 -5.86 6.20
N LYS A 33 -17.56 -5.95 6.99
CA LYS A 33 -17.06 -4.83 7.79
C LYS A 33 -16.22 -3.89 6.94
N LEU A 34 -16.70 -2.67 6.75
CA LEU A 34 -15.97 -1.60 6.05
C LEU A 34 -15.15 -0.74 7.03
N TYR A 35 -13.97 -0.37 6.56
CA TYR A 35 -12.98 0.42 7.26
C TYR A 35 -12.71 1.67 6.42
N GLY A 36 -13.35 2.78 6.78
CA GLY A 36 -13.27 4.01 5.98
C GLY A 36 -13.79 3.84 4.55
N GLY A 37 -14.74 2.93 4.32
CA GLY A 37 -15.26 2.60 2.99
C GLY A 37 -14.53 1.44 2.29
N MET A 38 -13.41 0.96 2.83
CA MET A 38 -12.64 -0.16 2.26
C MET A 38 -12.88 -1.46 3.02
N ARG A 39 -12.86 -2.58 2.30
CA ARG A 39 -12.80 -3.90 2.94
C ARG A 39 -11.36 -4.19 3.39
N MET A 40 -11.20 -4.76 4.57
CA MET A 40 -9.90 -5.30 5.01
C MET A 40 -9.49 -6.46 4.07
N PRO A 41 -8.22 -6.53 3.61
CA PRO A 41 -7.74 -7.67 2.83
C PRO A 41 -7.98 -9.00 3.56
N GLU A 42 -8.36 -10.02 2.80
CA GLU A 42 -8.76 -11.32 3.34
C GLU A 42 -7.70 -11.91 4.27
N LEU A 43 -6.41 -11.79 3.90
CA LEU A 43 -5.29 -12.20 4.73
C LEU A 43 -5.41 -11.67 6.16
N ILE A 44 -5.57 -10.34 6.31
CA ILE A 44 -5.65 -9.69 7.62
C ILE A 44 -6.99 -9.95 8.29
N GLY A 45 -8.08 -9.98 7.52
CA GLY A 45 -9.42 -10.27 8.02
C GLY A 45 -9.54 -11.66 8.65
N ASN A 46 -8.74 -12.61 8.19
CA ASN A 46 -8.75 -14.00 8.65
C ASN A 46 -7.69 -14.30 9.72
N LEU A 47 -6.83 -13.34 10.10
CA LEU A 47 -5.87 -13.56 11.17
C LEU A 47 -6.59 -13.70 12.52
N PRO A 48 -6.23 -14.71 13.34
CA PRO A 48 -6.83 -14.87 14.65
C PRO A 48 -6.39 -13.71 15.57
N PRO A 49 -7.28 -13.20 16.43
CA PRO A 49 -6.89 -12.20 17.42
C PRO A 49 -5.83 -12.76 18.37
N ILE A 50 -5.00 -11.88 18.93
CA ILE A 50 -3.95 -12.29 19.87
C ILE A 50 -4.59 -12.87 21.14
N PRO A 51 -4.34 -14.16 21.47
CA PRO A 51 -4.89 -14.77 22.67
C PRO A 51 -4.35 -14.09 23.92
N SER A 52 -5.22 -13.82 24.90
CA SER A 52 -4.82 -13.31 26.22
C SER A 52 -4.02 -12.00 26.18
N LEU A 53 -4.27 -11.13 25.19
CA LEU A 53 -3.62 -9.83 25.11
C LEU A 53 -3.95 -9.00 26.37
N ARG A 54 -2.93 -8.74 27.17
CA ARG A 54 -3.03 -7.79 28.30
C ARG A 54 -2.62 -6.43 27.78
N LEU A 55 -3.44 -5.44 28.05
CA LEU A 55 -3.10 -4.04 27.80
C LEU A 55 -2.95 -3.36 29.16
N PRO A 56 -2.01 -2.41 29.30
CA PRO A 56 -1.91 -1.61 30.52
C PRO A 56 -3.22 -0.85 30.77
N GLU A 57 -3.57 -0.65 32.03
CA GLU A 57 -4.72 0.16 32.43
C GLU A 57 -4.55 1.60 31.92
N GLN A 58 -5.62 2.15 31.34
CA GLN A 58 -5.63 3.43 30.63
C GLN A 58 -5.47 4.66 31.53
N PRO A 59 -5.01 5.80 30.99
CA PRO A 59 -4.79 6.08 29.56
C PRO A 59 -3.41 5.65 29.04
N SER A 60 -3.40 5.12 27.82
CA SER A 60 -2.16 4.89 27.08
C SER A 60 -1.46 6.21 26.78
N GLU A 61 -0.19 6.28 27.16
CA GLU A 61 0.66 7.45 27.04
C GLU A 61 0.81 7.88 25.58
N VAL A 62 0.91 9.18 25.36
CA VAL A 62 1.02 9.79 24.04
C VAL A 62 2.43 10.34 23.88
N PHE A 63 3.10 10.01 22.78
CA PHE A 63 4.48 10.38 22.49
C PHE A 63 4.54 11.39 21.34
N THR A 64 5.37 12.42 21.46
CA THR A 64 5.67 13.30 20.32
C THR A 64 6.58 12.55 19.33
N PHE A 65 6.55 12.95 18.06
CA PHE A 65 7.50 12.39 17.09
C PHE A 65 8.95 12.67 17.48
N ASP A 66 9.23 13.89 17.96
CA ASP A 66 10.56 14.31 18.39
C ASP A 66 11.07 13.48 19.57
N PHE A 67 10.19 13.14 20.52
CA PHE A 67 10.53 12.22 21.61
C PHE A 67 10.94 10.85 21.07
N LEU A 68 10.09 10.22 20.24
CA LEU A 68 10.40 8.92 19.64
C LEU A 68 11.71 8.98 18.85
N LYS A 69 11.94 10.08 18.14
CA LYS A 69 13.16 10.30 17.37
C LYS A 69 14.40 10.48 18.25
N LYS A 70 14.28 11.16 19.37
CA LYS A 70 15.36 11.35 20.34
C LYS A 70 15.73 10.03 21.02
N VAL A 71 14.74 9.22 21.38
CA VAL A 71 14.92 7.94 22.08
C VAL A 71 15.43 6.85 21.15
N PHE A 72 14.84 6.69 19.97
CA PHE A 72 15.17 5.60 19.03
C PHE A 72 16.21 6.01 17.98
N GLY A 73 16.20 7.26 17.54
CA GLY A 73 17.01 7.72 16.40
C GLY A 73 16.48 7.22 15.06
N GLY A 74 17.36 6.62 14.27
CA GLY A 74 17.05 6.04 12.96
C GLY A 74 16.98 7.01 11.80
N ARG A 75 16.72 6.48 10.60
CA ARG A 75 16.49 7.23 9.35
C ARG A 75 15.21 6.72 8.68
N ALA A 76 14.47 7.62 8.03
CA ALA A 76 13.31 7.20 7.25
C ALA A 76 13.80 6.40 6.04
N VAL A 77 13.13 5.28 5.75
CA VAL A 77 13.37 4.48 4.54
C VAL A 77 12.15 4.45 3.62
N SER A 78 10.95 4.68 4.18
CA SER A 78 9.70 4.93 3.46
C SER A 78 8.77 5.76 4.34
N SER A 79 7.53 5.99 3.88
CA SER A 79 6.52 6.70 4.66
C SER A 79 6.21 5.97 5.97
N GLY A 80 6.64 6.58 7.07
CA GLY A 80 6.40 6.08 8.42
C GLY A 80 7.30 4.91 8.83
N TRP A 81 8.27 4.46 8.02
CA TRP A 81 9.21 3.40 8.40
C TRP A 81 10.59 3.96 8.75
N TRP A 82 11.07 3.65 9.96
CA TRP A 82 12.35 4.13 10.46
C TRP A 82 13.29 2.98 10.77
N VAL A 83 14.48 2.98 10.18
CA VAL A 83 15.54 1.99 10.42
C VAL A 83 16.62 2.60 11.30
N ILE A 84 17.04 1.88 12.34
CA ILE A 84 18.04 2.31 13.33
C ILE A 84 19.41 1.71 12.96
N PRO A 85 20.41 2.53 12.57
CA PRO A 85 21.72 2.04 12.19
C PRO A 85 22.43 1.32 13.34
N PRO A 86 23.07 0.15 13.12
CA PRO A 86 23.77 -0.62 14.16
C PRO A 86 24.69 0.23 15.03
N LYS A 87 25.52 1.08 14.40
CA LYS A 87 26.47 1.98 15.07
C LYS A 87 25.85 2.89 16.13
N THR A 88 24.57 3.22 15.98
CA THR A 88 23.87 4.10 16.90
C THR A 88 23.05 3.36 17.94
N ARG A 89 22.77 2.06 17.76
CA ARG A 89 21.82 1.29 18.62
C ARG A 89 22.34 1.11 20.04
N GLU A 90 23.62 0.77 20.20
CA GLU A 90 24.22 0.42 21.50
C GLU A 90 24.14 1.56 22.53
N MET A 91 24.06 2.81 22.07
CA MET A 91 23.96 3.99 22.93
C MET A 91 22.51 4.45 23.17
N ARG A 92 21.50 3.74 22.65
CA ARG A 92 20.08 4.08 22.79
C ARG A 92 19.45 3.29 23.92
N LEU A 93 18.24 3.72 24.31
CA LEU A 93 17.46 3.06 25.36
C LEU A 93 17.16 1.58 25.03
N PHE A 94 17.05 1.24 23.75
CA PHE A 94 16.74 -0.11 23.26
C PHE A 94 17.79 -0.59 22.24
N PRO A 95 18.93 -1.16 22.68
CA PRO A 95 20.00 -1.60 21.79
C PRO A 95 19.60 -2.66 20.76
N GLN A 96 18.59 -3.47 21.09
CA GLN A 96 18.03 -4.52 20.24
C GLN A 96 17.03 -4.00 19.20
N LEU A 97 16.56 -2.75 19.32
CA LEU A 97 15.58 -2.19 18.41
C LEU A 97 16.24 -1.87 17.06
N LYS A 98 15.74 -2.50 15.99
CA LYS A 98 16.29 -2.36 14.64
C LYS A 98 15.50 -1.38 13.78
N SER A 99 14.18 -1.31 13.99
CA SER A 99 13.25 -0.46 13.26
C SER A 99 12.04 -0.10 14.12
N PHE A 100 11.29 0.92 13.71
CA PHE A 100 9.96 1.25 14.26
C PHE A 100 9.10 1.91 13.18
N ARG A 101 7.77 1.83 13.32
CA ARG A 101 6.83 2.49 12.41
C ARG A 101 6.02 3.57 13.11
N THR A 102 5.82 4.70 12.42
CA THR A 102 5.02 5.84 12.87
C THR A 102 3.99 6.21 11.80
N LEU A 103 2.73 5.84 12.01
CA LEU A 103 1.67 5.96 11.01
C LEU A 103 0.60 6.97 11.43
N ASN A 104 -0.22 7.43 10.47
CA ASN A 104 -1.31 8.35 10.73
C ASN A 104 -2.66 7.77 10.28
N SER A 105 -3.52 7.49 11.24
CA SER A 105 -4.87 6.97 10.97
C SER A 105 -5.80 7.94 10.22
N ASP A 106 -5.44 9.22 10.10
CA ASP A 106 -6.21 10.17 9.31
C ASP A 106 -6.16 9.89 7.80
N TYR A 107 -5.10 9.20 7.33
CA TYR A 107 -4.84 8.95 5.90
C TYR A 107 -4.70 7.46 5.56
N ASP A 108 -4.80 6.58 6.55
CA ASP A 108 -4.73 5.13 6.38
C ASP A 108 -5.95 4.46 7.05
N PRO A 109 -7.04 4.22 6.29
CA PRO A 109 -8.31 3.75 6.85
C PRO A 109 -8.26 2.31 7.39
N LEU A 110 -7.29 1.53 6.95
CA LEU A 110 -7.12 0.11 7.28
C LEU A 110 -6.16 -0.13 8.45
N LEU A 111 -5.63 0.92 9.09
CA LEU A 111 -4.80 0.75 10.27
C LEU A 111 -5.55 0.11 11.44
N PRO A 112 -4.82 -0.57 12.35
CA PRO A 112 -5.37 -1.01 13.62
C PRO A 112 -6.11 0.14 14.34
N ARG A 113 -7.33 -0.11 14.83
CA ARG A 113 -8.12 0.91 15.55
C ARG A 113 -7.85 0.90 17.04
N ARG A 114 -7.36 -0.23 17.56
CA ARG A 114 -6.97 -0.43 18.94
C ARG A 114 -5.63 -1.16 19.03
N PRO A 115 -4.86 -0.95 20.12
CA PRO A 115 -3.66 -1.74 20.38
C PRO A 115 -3.96 -3.24 20.34
N GLY A 116 -3.08 -4.01 19.69
CA GLY A 116 -3.26 -5.46 19.52
C GLY A 116 -4.03 -5.91 18.29
N GLU A 117 -4.72 -5.02 17.59
CA GLU A 117 -5.44 -5.37 16.36
C GLU A 117 -4.48 -5.46 15.17
N HIS A 118 -4.78 -6.35 14.22
CA HIS A 118 -4.12 -6.37 12.91
C HIS A 118 -4.63 -5.23 12.03
N GLY A 119 -3.90 -4.92 10.97
CA GLY A 119 -4.33 -3.92 9.99
C GLY A 119 -3.43 -3.87 8.77
N VAL A 120 -3.57 -2.80 8.01
CA VAL A 120 -2.84 -2.56 6.77
C VAL A 120 -2.54 -1.08 6.63
N GLN A 121 -1.32 -0.75 6.22
CA GLN A 121 -1.01 0.57 5.68
C GLN A 121 -1.21 0.58 4.17
N LEU A 122 -1.77 1.66 3.65
CA LEU A 122 -1.82 1.90 2.21
C LEU A 122 -0.63 2.77 1.84
N SER A 123 0.19 2.30 0.91
CA SER A 123 1.29 3.10 0.39
C SER A 123 1.51 2.89 -1.09
N CYS A 124 2.11 3.86 -1.74
CA CYS A 124 2.55 3.77 -3.13
C CYS A 124 4.08 3.87 -3.25
N ILE A 125 4.79 4.06 -2.14
CA ILE A 125 6.25 4.05 -2.04
C ILE A 125 6.63 2.93 -1.08
N LEU A 126 7.10 1.82 -1.64
CA LEU A 126 7.48 0.64 -0.86
C LEU A 126 8.88 0.79 -0.25
N ALA A 127 9.03 0.34 0.99
CA ALA A 127 10.34 0.11 1.58
C ALA A 127 10.91 -1.22 1.08
N GLU A 128 12.20 -1.24 0.76
CA GLU A 128 12.98 -2.48 0.76
C GLU A 128 13.71 -2.54 2.09
N VAL A 129 13.29 -3.48 2.94
CA VAL A 129 13.92 -3.75 4.22
C VAL A 129 14.22 -5.24 4.31
N ASP A 130 15.39 -5.56 4.85
CA ASP A 130 15.77 -6.94 5.10
C ASP A 130 14.88 -7.56 6.18
N ASP A 131 14.75 -8.89 6.16
CA ASP A 131 13.94 -9.71 7.09
C ASP A 131 14.16 -9.34 8.57
N GLU A 132 15.36 -8.90 8.92
CA GLU A 132 15.72 -8.46 10.26
C GLU A 132 14.92 -7.27 10.78
N HIS A 133 14.29 -6.49 9.92
CA HIS A 133 13.53 -5.29 10.27
C HIS A 133 12.02 -5.52 10.25
N LEU A 134 11.57 -6.73 9.91
CA LEU A 134 10.15 -7.03 9.78
C LEU A 134 9.42 -7.04 11.12
N THR A 135 10.11 -7.26 12.24
CA THR A 135 9.50 -7.10 13.58
C THR A 135 9.78 -5.71 14.14
N PHE A 136 8.74 -4.94 14.45
CA PHE A 136 8.85 -3.54 14.87
C PHE A 136 7.74 -3.12 15.84
N PRO A 137 7.99 -2.15 16.73
CA PRO A 137 6.94 -1.46 17.46
C PRO A 137 6.19 -0.51 16.52
N LEU A 138 4.86 -0.55 16.58
CA LEU A 138 3.99 0.31 15.81
C LEU A 138 3.46 1.46 16.67
N PHE A 139 3.60 2.67 16.14
CA PHE A 139 3.08 3.89 16.73
C PHE A 139 2.10 4.55 15.78
N ILE A 140 0.88 4.84 16.25
CA ILE A 140 -0.15 5.46 15.41
C ILE A 140 -0.63 6.75 16.07
N ARG A 141 -0.70 7.81 15.28
CA ARG A 141 -1.36 9.07 15.66
C ARG A 141 -2.72 9.21 14.99
N ARG A 142 -3.54 10.09 15.57
CA ARG A 142 -4.82 10.52 15.01
C ARG A 142 -4.96 12.04 15.20
N GLY A 143 -5.31 12.76 14.14
CA GLY A 143 -5.34 14.22 14.12
C GLY A 143 -3.98 14.83 14.44
N GLN A 144 -4.03 15.99 15.10
CA GLN A 144 -2.85 16.72 15.59
C GLN A 144 -2.30 16.17 16.92
N GLY A 145 -2.80 15.01 17.37
CA GLY A 145 -2.33 14.36 18.59
C GLY A 145 -0.95 13.71 18.40
N GLY A 146 -0.36 13.29 19.52
CA GLY A 146 0.85 12.48 19.46
C GLY A 146 0.57 11.01 19.12
N TYR A 147 1.64 10.25 19.06
CA TYR A 147 1.67 8.85 18.73
C TYR A 147 1.40 7.98 19.96
N LYS A 148 0.55 6.96 19.81
CA LYS A 148 0.35 5.93 20.83
C LYS A 148 1.03 4.64 20.37
N TYR A 149 1.55 3.87 21.32
CA TYR A 149 2.06 2.53 21.04
C TYR A 149 0.89 1.54 20.86
N TYR A 150 0.87 0.83 19.74
CA TYR A 150 -0.20 -0.13 19.40
C TYR A 150 0.22 -1.59 19.63
N GLY A 151 1.50 -1.84 19.89
CA GLY A 151 2.05 -3.17 20.07
C GLY A 151 3.25 -3.42 19.16
N THR A 152 3.72 -4.66 19.19
CA THR A 152 4.78 -5.17 18.33
C THR A 152 4.13 -5.88 17.15
N TYR A 153 4.61 -5.58 15.95
CA TYR A 153 4.06 -6.04 14.70
C TYR A 153 5.12 -6.74 13.87
N THR A 154 4.66 -7.61 12.97
CA THR A 154 5.45 -8.15 11.87
C THR A 154 4.73 -7.93 10.53
N GLU A 155 5.48 -7.92 9.43
CA GLU A 155 4.87 -8.10 8.11
C GLU A 155 4.84 -9.60 7.78
N PRO A 156 3.66 -10.22 7.65
CA PRO A 156 3.55 -11.66 7.40
C PRO A 156 4.00 -12.08 5.99
N ARG A 157 4.04 -11.13 5.05
CA ARG A 157 4.44 -11.33 3.65
C ARG A 157 4.72 -9.99 2.97
N TYR A 158 5.24 -10.07 1.76
CA TYR A 158 5.41 -8.93 0.86
C TYR A 158 4.10 -8.22 0.56
N SER A 159 4.22 -6.92 0.26
CA SER A 159 3.11 -6.05 -0.04
C SER A 159 2.40 -6.45 -1.32
N ASP A 160 1.06 -6.43 -1.29
CA ASP A 160 0.25 -6.74 -2.46
C ASP A 160 -0.19 -5.48 -3.17
N ARG A 161 0.04 -5.43 -4.48
CA ARG A 161 -0.44 -4.33 -5.32
C ARG A 161 -1.96 -4.37 -5.41
N LEU A 162 -2.62 -3.24 -5.19
CA LEU A 162 -4.07 -3.12 -5.39
C LEU A 162 -4.38 -3.19 -6.89
N GLY A 163 -5.38 -3.99 -7.26
CA GLY A 163 -5.94 -4.01 -8.61
C GLY A 163 -6.98 -2.90 -8.79
N GLY A 164 -7.54 -2.80 -10.00
CA GLY A 164 -8.55 -1.79 -10.32
C GLY A 164 -9.76 -1.77 -9.38
N ASP A 165 -10.23 -2.94 -8.92
CA ASP A 165 -11.37 -3.04 -8.00
C ASP A 165 -11.05 -2.50 -6.60
N GLU A 166 -9.87 -2.80 -6.07
CA GLU A 166 -9.42 -2.25 -4.79
C GLU A 166 -9.11 -0.76 -4.90
N MET A 167 -8.49 -0.32 -6.01
CA MET A 167 -8.19 1.10 -6.28
C MET A 167 -9.45 1.96 -6.30
N ARG A 168 -10.58 1.43 -6.79
CA ARG A 168 -11.89 2.10 -6.73
C ARG A 168 -12.43 2.26 -5.30
N GLN A 169 -12.03 1.38 -4.38
CA GLN A 169 -12.44 1.47 -2.98
C GLN A 169 -11.57 2.43 -2.16
N VAL A 170 -10.35 2.75 -2.63
CA VAL A 170 -9.46 3.69 -1.94
C VAL A 170 -10.15 5.06 -1.84
N PRO A 171 -10.33 5.61 -0.62
CA PRO A 171 -11.00 6.89 -0.45
C PRO A 171 -10.23 8.04 -1.09
N GLU A 172 -10.97 9.00 -1.63
CA GLU A 172 -10.42 10.17 -2.32
C GLU A 172 -9.43 10.98 -1.46
N TYR A 173 -9.69 11.10 -0.15
CA TYR A 173 -8.80 11.83 0.75
C TYR A 173 -7.45 11.11 0.94
N VAL A 174 -7.41 9.78 0.81
CA VAL A 174 -6.16 8.99 0.85
C VAL A 174 -5.37 9.22 -0.44
N LYS A 175 -6.04 9.17 -1.60
CA LYS A 175 -5.43 9.47 -2.91
C LYS A 175 -4.83 10.87 -2.92
N LYS A 176 -5.59 11.88 -2.49
CA LYS A 176 -5.13 13.28 -2.36
C LYS A 176 -3.97 13.42 -1.39
N HIS A 177 -4.03 12.79 -0.23
CA HIS A 177 -2.91 12.82 0.72
C HIS A 177 -1.63 12.33 0.07
N TRP A 178 -1.67 11.16 -0.57
CA TRP A 178 -0.49 10.58 -1.21
C TRP A 178 -0.05 11.34 -2.45
N ALA A 179 -0.98 11.81 -3.30
CA ALA A 179 -0.64 12.64 -4.45
C ALA A 179 0.01 13.95 -4.02
N SER A 180 -0.47 14.58 -2.94
CA SER A 180 0.13 15.78 -2.38
C SER A 180 1.50 15.51 -1.76
N GLN A 181 1.64 14.42 -0.99
CA GLN A 181 2.95 13.99 -0.49
C GLN A 181 3.91 13.78 -1.66
N ILE A 182 3.51 13.04 -2.69
CA ILE A 182 4.35 12.72 -3.84
C ILE A 182 4.69 14.00 -4.62
N GLY A 183 3.69 14.76 -5.06
CA GLY A 183 3.89 15.96 -5.89
C GLY A 183 4.55 17.14 -5.17
N SER A 184 4.50 17.20 -3.83
CA SER A 184 5.03 18.33 -3.05
C SER A 184 6.38 18.06 -2.39
N ILE A 185 6.91 16.83 -2.41
CA ILE A 185 8.22 16.54 -1.79
C ILE A 185 9.32 17.31 -2.54
N PRO A 186 10.01 18.26 -1.89
CA PRO A 186 11.23 18.83 -2.45
C PRO A 186 12.24 17.69 -2.60
N ARG A 187 12.88 17.62 -3.76
CA ARG A 187 13.57 16.42 -4.23
C ARG A 187 15.03 16.35 -3.78
N ASP A 188 15.31 16.99 -2.65
CA ASP A 188 16.56 16.98 -1.91
C ASP A 188 16.71 15.74 -1.00
N GLY A 189 15.92 14.68 -1.21
CA GLY A 189 16.23 13.32 -0.73
C GLY A 189 15.65 12.92 0.62
N LYS A 190 14.56 13.56 1.10
CA LYS A 190 13.98 13.25 2.42
C LYS A 190 13.26 11.90 2.50
N ILE A 191 12.76 11.38 1.38
CA ILE A 191 12.24 10.01 1.27
C ILE A 191 12.99 9.30 0.13
N PRO A 192 13.82 8.29 0.44
CA PRO A 192 14.48 7.50 -0.60
C PRO A 192 13.44 6.88 -1.53
N LYS A 193 13.71 6.84 -2.84
CA LYS A 193 12.92 6.14 -3.88
C LYS A 193 11.67 6.83 -4.44
N HIS A 194 11.36 8.05 -4.01
CA HIS A 194 10.25 8.80 -4.57
C HIS A 194 10.30 8.94 -6.11
N ASN A 195 11.45 9.38 -6.65
CA ASN A 195 11.64 9.50 -8.11
C ASN A 195 11.62 8.14 -8.82
N GLU A 196 12.09 7.07 -8.18
CA GLU A 196 12.08 5.72 -8.78
C GLU A 196 10.64 5.22 -8.96
N THR A 197 9.78 5.43 -7.96
CA THR A 197 8.36 5.09 -8.04
C THR A 197 7.68 5.81 -9.21
N ILE A 198 7.89 7.12 -9.34
CA ILE A 198 7.31 7.90 -10.44
C ILE A 198 7.85 7.41 -11.79
N ARG A 199 9.16 7.22 -11.91
CA ARG A 199 9.81 6.76 -13.16
C ARG A 199 9.32 5.40 -13.63
N ALA A 200 8.97 4.51 -12.70
CA ALA A 200 8.41 3.20 -13.02
C ALA A 200 6.93 3.27 -13.45
N ALA A 201 6.18 4.28 -12.98
CA ALA A 201 4.76 4.43 -13.24
C ALA A 201 4.43 5.25 -14.50
N TRP A 202 5.38 6.06 -15.00
CA TRP A 202 5.16 6.93 -16.16
C TRP A 202 5.48 6.28 -17.50
N PRO A 203 4.86 6.75 -18.60
CA PRO A 203 5.18 6.32 -19.95
C PRO A 203 6.66 6.45 -20.23
N GLN A 204 7.21 5.46 -20.93
CA GLN A 204 8.56 5.57 -21.47
C GLN A 204 8.57 6.65 -22.56
N VAL A 205 9.63 7.46 -22.58
CA VAL A 205 9.81 8.54 -23.55
C VAL A 205 10.47 7.97 -24.81
N PRO A 206 9.89 8.15 -26.01
CA PRO A 206 10.52 7.72 -27.24
C PRO A 206 11.74 8.60 -27.54
N VAL A 207 12.87 7.96 -27.83
CA VAL A 207 14.16 8.63 -28.13
C VAL A 207 14.57 8.51 -29.58
N GLY A 208 14.06 7.50 -30.30
CA GLY A 208 14.35 7.37 -31.71
C GLY A 208 14.03 6.02 -32.30
N TRP A 209 14.52 5.83 -33.53
CA TRP A 209 14.35 4.63 -34.33
C TRP A 209 15.72 4.00 -34.59
N LEU A 210 15.82 2.68 -34.49
CA LEU A 210 17.02 1.98 -34.95
C LEU A 210 16.97 1.85 -36.47
N THR A 211 18.11 2.07 -37.14
CA THR A 211 18.23 1.74 -38.56
C THR A 211 18.15 0.23 -38.78
N GLU A 212 17.85 -0.23 -40.01
CA GLU A 212 17.68 -1.66 -40.40
C GLU A 212 18.82 -2.60 -39.96
N ASN A 213 19.98 -2.07 -39.57
CA ASN A 213 21.14 -2.84 -39.09
C ASN A 213 21.46 -2.62 -37.60
N ASN A 214 20.61 -1.93 -36.84
CA ASN A 214 20.79 -1.54 -35.43
C ASN A 214 22.08 -0.77 -35.12
N LYS A 215 22.68 -0.10 -36.12
CA LYS A 215 23.98 0.59 -35.96
C LYS A 215 23.85 2.08 -35.60
N LYS A 216 22.69 2.68 -35.82
CA LYS A 216 22.49 4.11 -35.58
C LYS A 216 21.07 4.38 -35.06
N LEU A 217 20.97 5.25 -34.06
CA LEU A 217 19.70 5.79 -33.57
C LEU A 217 19.38 7.07 -34.34
N ILE A 218 18.22 7.09 -34.99
CA ILE A 218 17.64 8.29 -35.61
C ILE A 218 16.78 8.96 -34.55
N PRO A 219 16.98 10.25 -34.21
CA PRO A 219 16.18 10.94 -33.19
C PRO A 219 14.68 10.84 -33.45
N TYR A 220 13.91 10.68 -32.37
CA TYR A 220 12.46 10.55 -32.48
C TYR A 220 11.84 11.79 -33.11
N GLN A 221 10.96 11.57 -34.09
CA GLN A 221 10.08 12.58 -34.65
C GLN A 221 8.73 11.93 -34.90
N GLU A 222 7.67 12.51 -34.35
CA GLU A 222 6.30 11.96 -34.38
C GLU A 222 5.82 11.67 -35.81
N ARG A 223 6.21 12.49 -36.79
CA ARG A 223 5.86 12.31 -38.20
C ARG A 223 6.33 10.99 -38.83
N TYR A 224 7.31 10.31 -38.23
CA TYR A 224 7.83 9.03 -38.73
C TYR A 224 7.15 7.83 -38.07
N HIS A 225 6.17 8.04 -37.20
CA HIS A 225 5.49 6.95 -36.50
C HIS A 225 4.78 5.99 -37.47
N ASP A 226 4.18 6.51 -38.54
CA ASP A 226 3.49 5.70 -39.55
C ASP A 226 4.46 5.08 -40.58
N ASP A 227 5.69 5.58 -40.66
CA ASP A 227 6.72 5.15 -41.61
C ASP A 227 7.56 3.96 -41.08
N HIS A 228 7.44 3.63 -39.79
CA HIS A 228 8.19 2.56 -39.14
C HIS A 228 7.23 1.46 -38.64
N GLU A 229 7.46 0.21 -39.08
CA GLU A 229 6.68 -0.96 -38.63
C GLU A 229 7.00 -1.39 -37.18
N GLU A 230 8.16 -1.00 -36.68
CA GLU A 230 8.60 -1.30 -35.31
C GLU A 230 8.12 -0.24 -34.32
N ASN A 231 8.29 -0.48 -33.02
CA ASN A 231 8.08 0.56 -32.00
C ASN A 231 9.36 1.39 -31.82
N PRO A 232 9.25 2.68 -31.46
CA PRO A 232 10.43 3.48 -31.22
C PRO A 232 11.23 2.93 -30.04
N VAL A 233 12.55 3.11 -30.08
CA VAL A 233 13.38 2.95 -28.89
C VAL A 233 12.91 3.94 -27.85
N THR A 234 12.69 3.46 -26.64
CA THR A 234 12.23 4.27 -25.52
C THR A 234 13.22 4.26 -24.37
N ARG A 235 13.05 5.21 -23.45
CA ARG A 235 13.76 5.29 -22.17
C ARG A 235 12.78 5.63 -21.05
N PRO A 236 13.10 5.34 -19.77
CA PRO A 236 12.32 5.89 -18.68
C PRO A 236 12.48 7.41 -18.63
N ILE A 237 11.52 8.09 -18.02
CA ILE A 237 11.66 9.52 -17.73
C ILE A 237 12.92 9.74 -16.86
N THR A 238 13.57 10.89 -17.02
CA THR A 238 14.73 11.27 -16.19
C THR A 238 14.30 11.65 -14.78
N ALA A 239 15.27 11.90 -13.89
CA ALA A 239 14.93 12.48 -12.59
C ALA A 239 14.28 13.86 -12.78
N GLU A 240 14.84 14.69 -13.66
CA GLU A 240 14.34 16.04 -13.95
C GLU A 240 12.92 16.04 -14.57
N GLU A 241 12.60 15.07 -15.42
CA GLU A 241 11.24 14.92 -15.94
C GLU A 241 10.27 14.38 -14.88
N ALA A 242 10.73 13.44 -14.03
CA ALA A 242 9.98 13.06 -12.84
C ALA A 242 9.75 14.26 -11.91
N ASP A 243 10.67 15.23 -11.99
CA ASP A 243 10.63 16.43 -11.20
C ASP A 243 9.55 17.45 -11.67
N GLU A 244 8.94 17.26 -12.82
CA GLU A 244 7.89 18.16 -13.32
C GLU A 244 6.48 17.62 -13.02
N ILE A 245 6.38 16.39 -12.50
CA ILE A 245 5.12 15.73 -12.20
C ILE A 245 4.54 16.27 -10.89
N GLY A 246 3.37 16.89 -10.99
CA GLY A 246 2.63 17.47 -9.87
C GLY A 246 1.55 16.56 -9.30
N GLU A 247 0.90 17.07 -8.25
CA GLU A 247 -0.20 16.38 -7.55
C GLU A 247 -1.34 15.97 -8.49
N ASP A 248 -1.73 16.85 -9.41
CA ASP A 248 -2.85 16.60 -10.35
C ASP A 248 -2.55 15.46 -11.32
N GLU A 249 -1.31 15.36 -11.81
CA GLU A 249 -0.87 14.26 -12.67
C GLU A 249 -0.85 12.93 -11.91
N ILE A 250 -0.42 12.94 -10.64
CA ILE A 250 -0.41 11.75 -9.78
C ILE A 250 -1.83 11.28 -9.46
N LEU A 251 -2.74 12.20 -9.16
CA LEU A 251 -4.15 11.88 -8.94
C LEU A 251 -4.76 11.20 -10.17
N LYS A 252 -4.52 11.75 -11.37
CA LYS A 252 -4.97 11.12 -12.62
C LYS A 252 -4.39 9.72 -12.78
N ALA A 253 -3.10 9.53 -12.47
CA ALA A 253 -2.45 8.22 -12.57
C ALA A 253 -3.05 7.16 -11.62
N PHE A 254 -3.63 7.56 -10.48
CA PHE A 254 -4.36 6.64 -9.60
C PHE A 254 -5.71 6.20 -10.16
N GLU A 255 -6.31 6.98 -11.07
CA GLU A 255 -7.60 6.67 -11.71
C GLU A 255 -7.47 5.90 -13.03
N THR A 256 -6.28 5.87 -13.64
CA THR A 256 -6.01 5.12 -14.87
C THR A 256 -6.31 3.63 -14.68
N ALA A 257 -7.07 2.99 -15.57
CA ALA A 257 -7.36 1.55 -15.48
C ALA A 257 -6.10 0.70 -15.70
N ASP A 258 -6.11 -0.55 -15.23
CA ASP A 258 -4.96 -1.47 -15.40
C ASP A 258 -4.66 -1.79 -16.88
N THR A 259 -5.67 -1.68 -17.75
CA THR A 259 -5.58 -1.95 -19.19
C THR A 259 -5.26 -0.71 -20.01
N ASP A 260 -5.32 0.48 -19.41
CA ASP A 260 -5.11 1.73 -20.11
C ASP A 260 -3.61 2.02 -20.25
N THR A 261 -3.27 2.93 -21.17
CA THR A 261 -1.90 3.37 -21.37
C THR A 261 -1.44 4.21 -20.19
N ALA A 262 -0.16 4.10 -19.82
CA ALA A 262 0.46 4.86 -18.74
C ALA A 262 0.21 6.40 -18.86
N PRO A 263 0.29 7.17 -17.76
CA PRO A 263 0.76 6.79 -16.42
C PRO A 263 -0.27 6.01 -15.61
N SER A 264 0.22 5.04 -14.83
CA SER A 264 -0.60 4.25 -13.92
C SER A 264 0.13 4.02 -12.60
N MET A 265 -0.42 4.56 -11.52
CA MET A 265 0.09 4.38 -10.16
C MET A 265 -0.87 3.53 -9.34
N ARG A 266 -0.32 2.72 -8.45
CA ARG A 266 -1.09 1.84 -7.57
C ARG A 266 -0.66 1.99 -6.12
N PHE A 267 -1.63 1.79 -5.24
CA PHE A 267 -1.36 1.51 -3.85
C PHE A 267 -0.96 0.05 -3.67
N TYR A 268 -0.36 -0.22 -2.52
CA TYR A 268 -0.02 -1.53 -2.03
C TYR A 268 -0.55 -1.71 -0.61
N TYR A 269 -0.95 -2.93 -0.29
CA TYR A 269 -1.22 -3.35 1.07
C TYR A 269 0.09 -3.70 1.77
N GLU A 270 0.53 -2.86 2.72
CA GLU A 270 1.60 -3.19 3.66
C GLU A 270 0.99 -3.79 4.93
N TYR A 271 1.20 -5.10 5.10
CA TYR A 271 0.50 -5.89 6.10
C TYR A 271 1.04 -5.68 7.51
N LEU A 272 0.15 -5.39 8.45
CA LEU A 272 0.47 -5.17 9.86
C LEU A 272 -0.13 -6.28 10.72
N GLN A 273 0.62 -7.37 10.93
CA GLN A 273 0.24 -8.42 11.87
C GLN A 273 0.76 -8.08 13.26
N CYS A 274 -0.12 -7.70 14.18
CA CYS A 274 0.25 -7.65 15.59
C CYS A 274 0.68 -9.04 16.10
N VAL A 275 1.83 -9.10 16.78
CA VAL A 275 2.37 -10.32 17.41
C VAL A 275 2.38 -10.25 18.94
N GLY A 276 2.09 -9.07 19.51
CA GLY A 276 1.98 -8.90 20.95
C GLY A 276 2.02 -7.44 21.39
N TYR A 277 1.94 -7.24 22.70
CA TYR A 277 2.14 -5.93 23.33
C TYR A 277 3.28 -6.06 24.36
N ASP A 278 4.43 -5.45 24.06
CA ASP A 278 5.61 -5.52 24.93
C ASP A 278 5.47 -4.50 26.08
N HIS A 279 5.11 -5.02 27.26
CA HIS A 279 4.86 -4.21 28.45
C HIS A 279 6.15 -3.61 29.01
N ASP A 280 7.27 -4.33 28.93
CA ASP A 280 8.55 -3.86 29.43
C ASP A 280 9.09 -2.74 28.54
N PHE A 281 8.96 -2.91 27.21
CA PHE A 281 9.26 -1.86 26.24
C PHE A 281 8.43 -0.61 26.50
N TYR A 282 7.10 -0.77 26.62
CA TYR A 282 6.19 0.35 26.87
C TYR A 282 6.50 1.06 28.19
N THR A 283 6.68 0.30 29.28
CA THR A 283 6.97 0.87 30.61
C THR A 283 8.28 1.65 30.61
N LYS A 284 9.34 1.10 30.00
CA LYS A 284 10.62 1.82 29.84
C LYS A 284 10.46 3.10 29.03
N LEU A 285 9.65 3.07 27.98
CA LEU A 285 9.40 4.24 27.13
C LEU A 285 8.66 5.34 27.90
N VAL A 286 7.63 4.99 28.69
CA VAL A 286 6.90 5.93 29.54
C VAL A 286 7.81 6.53 30.61
N SER A 287 8.59 5.70 31.32
CA SER A 287 9.55 6.20 32.31
C SER A 287 10.55 7.17 31.67
N LYS A 288 11.05 6.85 30.47
CA LYS A 288 11.98 7.75 29.77
C LYS A 288 11.34 9.07 29.37
N LYS A 289 10.05 9.06 29.02
CA LYS A 289 9.30 10.28 28.75
C LYS A 289 9.25 11.17 29.98
N LEU A 290 8.84 10.61 31.12
CA LEU A 290 8.77 11.34 32.40
C LEU A 290 10.12 11.93 32.83
N GLU A 291 11.24 11.28 32.49
CA GLU A 291 12.59 11.83 32.75
C GLU A 291 12.95 13.02 31.85
N LEU A 292 12.51 13.02 30.59
CA LEU A 292 12.95 13.99 29.57
C LEU A 292 11.96 15.14 29.37
N GLU A 293 10.70 14.91 29.71
CA GLU A 293 9.56 15.82 29.57
C GLU A 293 8.76 15.84 30.90
N PRO A 294 9.34 16.38 31.99
CA PRO A 294 8.72 16.40 33.32
C PRO A 294 7.49 17.33 33.41
#